data_AF-A0AB94IKJ2-F1
#
_entry.id   AF-A0AB94IKJ2-F1
#
_cell.length_a   1.000
_cell.length_b   1.000
_cell.length_c   1.000
_cell.angle_alpha   90.00
_cell.angle_beta   90.00
_cell.angle_gamma   90.00
#
_symmetry.space_group_name_H-M   'P 1'
#
loop_
_entity.id
_entity.type
_entity.pdbx_description
1 polymer ?
#
loop_
_entity_poly.entity_id
_entity_poly.type
_entity_poly.pdbx_seq_one_letter_code
_entity_poly.pdbx_strand_id
1 'polypeptide(L)'
;MINKCGQYIKSLKKKYHQSRYWGYLYRNMVKQIDSYNEKPKEYIPYINKPGIAFSFDDSYRVYDWYKYGKDMFGYYNVKVTFNMNGVHPLKNNREHTQDEIDKLLELQANGHEIAHHSFKHKPALEYSALYGYEKWIKDEIETLLSWMEKQSHSKTNERFKKPVSFVFPHFIYNNETLNRLIPKYFKIARGHLKKDNLTSFNHVGFAPSICLDDYYSCNTYYIKKIIKLTKKTGRNLILTCHSILPEDVNHNFYGEGEKAKKWGTWSTSPKLIQTIINEARKNDMEFYTTSELAGIATFIDRNFEMAVREKISNLDRWIEIKELSKVKELDLNNRGISNLDGLEYFLNLEKLNLSNNPISDFRLLKKLPKLRHVNTENNPLKQRKKVKEYSMVVKSILLFFTLKVIPFVKFFEILELG
;
A
#
# COMPACT_ATOMS: atom_id res chain seq x y z
N MET A 1 -34.10 -27.97 14.76
CA MET A 1 -34.42 -26.52 14.66
C MET A 1 -33.67 -25.65 15.67
N ILE A 2 -33.47 -26.11 16.92
CA ILE A 2 -32.78 -25.37 17.99
C ILE A 2 -31.34 -24.93 17.62
N ASN A 3 -30.56 -25.79 16.93
CA ASN A 3 -29.20 -25.45 16.49
C ASN A 3 -29.12 -24.35 15.40
N LYS A 4 -30.11 -24.27 14.50
CA LYS A 4 -30.17 -23.19 13.49
C LYS A 4 -30.56 -21.85 14.11
N CYS A 5 -31.46 -21.86 15.08
CA CYS A 5 -31.87 -20.66 15.82
C CYS A 5 -30.72 -20.10 16.68
N GLY A 6 -29.95 -20.97 17.36
CA GLY A 6 -28.76 -20.59 18.11
C GLY A 6 -27.64 -20.00 17.25
N GLN A 7 -27.39 -20.55 16.06
CA GLN A 7 -26.44 -19.99 15.08
C GLN A 7 -26.91 -18.64 14.52
N TYR A 8 -28.22 -18.51 14.26
CA TYR A 8 -28.82 -17.25 13.81
C TYR A 8 -28.68 -16.13 14.85
N ILE A 9 -28.97 -16.40 16.13
CA ILE A 9 -28.81 -15.43 17.22
C ILE A 9 -27.35 -15.01 17.41
N LYS A 10 -26.40 -15.96 17.34
CA LYS A 10 -24.96 -15.66 17.39
C LYS A 10 -24.53 -14.74 16.23
N SER A 11 -25.03 -15.01 15.02
CA SER A 11 -24.78 -14.17 13.83
C SER A 11 -25.34 -12.75 13.99
N LEU A 12 -26.57 -12.61 14.52
CA LEU A 12 -27.17 -11.31 14.79
C LEU A 12 -26.40 -10.50 15.84
N LYS A 13 -26.00 -11.12 16.95
CA LYS A 13 -25.18 -10.46 17.98
C LYS A 13 -23.85 -9.97 17.39
N LYS A 14 -23.18 -10.80 16.59
CA LYS A 14 -21.93 -10.42 15.89
C LYS A 14 -22.15 -9.20 14.97
N LYS A 15 -23.19 -9.20 14.12
CA LYS A 15 -23.54 -8.04 13.27
C LYS A 15 -23.85 -6.77 14.05
N TYR A 16 -24.51 -6.89 15.21
CA TYR A 16 -24.80 -5.77 16.10
C TYR A 16 -23.52 -5.14 16.68
N HIS A 17 -22.64 -5.95 17.27
CA HIS A 17 -21.37 -5.46 17.83
C HIS A 17 -20.47 -4.81 16.77
N GLN A 18 -20.39 -5.41 15.57
CA GLN A 18 -19.67 -4.82 14.43
C GLN A 18 -20.24 -3.45 14.05
N SER A 19 -21.56 -3.36 13.89
CA SER A 19 -22.22 -2.11 13.53
C SER A 19 -22.02 -1.03 14.59
N ARG A 20 -21.97 -1.41 15.88
CA ARG A 20 -21.64 -0.49 16.97
C ARG A 20 -20.19 -0.02 16.94
N TYR A 21 -19.23 -0.91 16.73
CA TYR A 21 -17.80 -0.56 16.64
C TYR A 21 -17.55 0.43 15.50
N TRP A 22 -17.96 0.06 14.27
CA TRP A 22 -17.76 0.90 13.10
C TRP A 22 -18.57 2.21 13.17
N GLY A 23 -19.76 2.18 13.76
CA GLY A 23 -20.55 3.38 14.02
C GLY A 23 -19.92 4.30 15.05
N TYR A 24 -19.32 3.75 16.10
CA TYR A 24 -18.58 4.53 17.11
C TYR A 24 -17.33 5.17 16.50
N LEU A 25 -16.54 4.39 15.76
CA LEU A 25 -15.37 4.87 15.03
C LEU A 25 -15.75 6.05 14.11
N TYR A 26 -16.74 5.86 13.25
CA TYR A 26 -17.20 6.91 12.33
C TYR A 26 -17.68 8.17 13.06
N ARG A 27 -18.51 8.02 14.11
CA ARG A 27 -19.00 9.18 14.88
C ARG A 27 -17.88 9.94 15.56
N ASN A 28 -16.88 9.26 16.10
CA ASN A 28 -15.71 9.91 16.69
C ASN A 28 -14.92 10.68 15.63
N MET A 29 -14.68 10.09 14.45
CA MET A 29 -14.02 10.79 13.35
C MET A 29 -14.78 12.05 12.95
N VAL A 30 -16.10 11.98 12.78
CA VAL A 30 -16.94 13.15 12.45
C VAL A 30 -16.79 14.25 13.49
N LYS A 31 -16.93 13.92 14.78
CA LYS A 31 -16.78 14.90 15.88
C LYS A 31 -15.43 15.60 15.86
N GLN A 32 -14.35 14.86 15.61
CA GLN A 32 -13.00 15.43 15.54
C GLN A 32 -12.84 16.28 14.28
N ILE A 33 -13.36 15.83 13.14
CA ILE A 33 -13.20 16.54 11.87
C ILE A 33 -14.00 17.84 11.82
N ASP A 34 -15.22 17.84 12.33
CA ASP A 34 -16.06 19.05 12.39
C ASP A 34 -15.47 20.12 13.32
N SER A 35 -14.51 19.76 14.19
CA SER A 35 -13.75 20.74 14.99
C SER A 35 -12.64 21.46 14.21
N TYR A 36 -12.24 20.95 13.04
CA TYR A 36 -11.28 21.61 12.16
C TYR A 36 -12.04 22.54 11.18
N ASN A 37 -11.94 23.85 11.39
CA ASN A 37 -12.76 24.87 10.72
C ASN A 37 -12.43 25.17 9.25
N GLU A 38 -11.55 24.40 8.58
CA GLU A 38 -11.05 24.78 7.25
C GLU A 38 -11.12 23.64 6.23
N LYS A 39 -11.73 23.96 5.07
CA LYS A 39 -11.74 23.11 3.88
C LYS A 39 -10.78 23.69 2.84
N PRO A 40 -10.00 22.84 2.14
CA PRO A 40 -9.19 23.31 1.02
C PRO A 40 -10.06 23.93 -0.07
N LYS A 41 -9.65 25.09 -0.61
CA LYS A 41 -10.30 25.72 -1.77
C LYS A 41 -10.05 24.95 -3.07
N GLU A 42 -8.87 24.34 -3.19
CA GLU A 42 -8.43 23.56 -4.35
C GLU A 42 -7.59 22.37 -3.89
N TYR A 43 -7.65 21.27 -4.65
CA TYR A 43 -6.86 20.07 -4.40
C TYR A 43 -5.65 19.98 -5.34
N ILE A 44 -4.47 20.12 -4.77
CA ILE A 44 -3.16 20.01 -5.39
C ILE A 44 -2.56 18.63 -5.05
N PRO A 45 -2.12 17.86 -6.06
CA PRO A 45 -1.45 16.57 -5.86
C PRO A 45 -0.31 16.67 -4.86
N TYR A 46 -0.14 15.67 -4.00
CA TYR A 46 0.96 15.60 -3.02
C TYR A 46 1.08 16.83 -2.08
N ILE A 47 -0.01 17.56 -1.87
CA ILE A 47 -0.09 18.65 -0.88
C ILE A 47 -1.35 18.48 -0.05
N ASN A 48 -2.51 18.50 -0.69
CA ASN A 48 -3.82 18.41 -0.02
C ASN A 48 -4.83 17.57 -0.81
N LYS A 49 -4.43 16.92 -1.90
CA LYS A 49 -5.24 15.93 -2.61
C LYS A 49 -5.44 14.69 -1.71
N PRO A 50 -6.67 14.39 -1.27
CA PRO A 50 -6.93 13.29 -0.36
C PRO A 50 -6.65 11.94 -1.02
N GLY A 51 -6.17 10.98 -0.24
CA GLY A 51 -5.85 9.65 -0.75
C GLY A 51 -6.00 8.52 0.26
N ILE A 52 -5.75 7.31 -0.22
CA ILE A 52 -5.74 6.09 0.56
C ILE A 52 -4.33 5.49 0.50
N ALA A 53 -3.81 5.05 1.64
CA ALA A 53 -2.64 4.20 1.71
C ALA A 53 -3.01 2.83 2.27
N PHE A 54 -2.72 1.78 1.50
CA PHE A 54 -2.83 0.41 2.00
C PHE A 54 -1.50 -0.01 2.62
N SER A 55 -1.57 -0.62 3.79
CA SER A 55 -0.43 -1.07 4.58
C SER A 55 -0.64 -2.54 4.98
N PHE A 56 0.30 -3.40 4.64
CA PHE A 56 0.23 -4.83 4.92
C PHE A 56 1.30 -5.23 5.92
N ASP A 57 0.89 -5.79 7.05
CA ASP A 57 1.81 -6.21 8.11
C ASP A 57 2.16 -7.68 7.98
N ASP A 58 3.34 -8.03 8.49
CA ASP A 58 3.86 -9.38 8.61
C ASP A 58 4.31 -10.04 7.30
N SER A 59 5.57 -9.82 6.91
CA SER A 59 6.18 -10.38 5.68
C SER A 59 6.21 -11.90 5.60
N TYR A 60 5.92 -12.62 6.67
CA TYR A 60 5.63 -14.05 6.54
C TYR A 60 4.35 -14.35 5.72
N ARG A 61 3.57 -13.33 5.36
CA ARG A 61 2.44 -13.35 4.41
C ARG A 61 2.83 -12.96 2.99
N VAL A 62 4.12 -12.79 2.68
CA VAL A 62 4.63 -12.35 1.36
C VAL A 62 4.04 -13.13 0.20
N TYR A 63 3.83 -14.44 0.37
CA TYR A 63 3.23 -15.26 -0.68
C TYR A 63 1.83 -14.77 -1.06
N ASP A 64 1.00 -14.39 -0.07
CA ASP A 64 -0.36 -13.92 -0.32
C ASP A 64 -0.35 -12.55 -0.99
N TRP A 65 0.54 -11.67 -0.52
CA TRP A 65 0.74 -10.34 -1.11
C TRP A 65 1.14 -10.45 -2.57
N TYR A 66 2.08 -11.34 -2.87
CA TYR A 66 2.57 -11.54 -4.22
C TYR A 66 1.50 -12.21 -5.11
N LYS A 67 0.91 -13.32 -4.64
CA LYS A 67 -0.03 -14.12 -5.43
C LYS A 67 -1.36 -13.43 -5.68
N TYR A 68 -1.91 -12.76 -4.67
CA TYR A 68 -3.26 -12.18 -4.74
C TYR A 68 -3.25 -10.66 -4.83
N GLY A 69 -2.15 -10.01 -4.45
CA GLY A 69 -2.01 -8.56 -4.48
C GLY A 69 -1.34 -8.02 -5.75
N LYS A 70 -0.18 -8.56 -6.15
CA LYS A 70 0.70 -7.96 -7.18
C LYS A 70 -0.05 -7.53 -8.44
N ASP A 71 -0.73 -8.48 -9.10
CA ASP A 71 -1.42 -8.21 -10.37
C ASP A 71 -2.66 -7.32 -10.18
N MET A 72 -3.37 -7.46 -9.05
CA MET A 72 -4.51 -6.61 -8.72
C MET A 72 -4.08 -5.15 -8.53
N PHE A 73 -3.02 -4.92 -7.75
CA PHE A 73 -2.49 -3.58 -7.52
C PHE A 73 -1.93 -2.97 -8.81
N GLY A 74 -1.22 -3.76 -9.62
CA GLY A 74 -0.76 -3.34 -10.96
C GLY A 74 -1.92 -2.96 -11.89
N TYR A 75 -2.97 -3.79 -11.98
CA TYR A 75 -4.16 -3.52 -12.80
C TYR A 75 -4.85 -2.21 -12.39
N TYR A 76 -4.93 -1.96 -11.08
CA TYR A 76 -5.51 -0.73 -10.54
C TYR A 76 -4.50 0.43 -10.39
N ASN A 77 -3.24 0.27 -10.80
CA ASN A 77 -2.20 1.29 -10.61
C ASN A 77 -2.20 1.86 -9.17
N VAL A 78 -2.24 0.96 -8.19
CA VAL A 78 -2.27 1.27 -6.75
C VAL A 78 -0.92 0.92 -6.15
N LYS A 79 -0.28 1.88 -5.50
CA LYS A 79 0.94 1.64 -4.70
C LYS A 79 0.54 1.25 -3.26
N VAL A 80 1.34 0.40 -2.64
CA VAL A 80 1.03 -0.27 -1.36
C VAL A 80 2.29 -0.28 -0.50
N THR A 81 2.14 -0.27 0.82
CA THR A 81 3.24 -0.47 1.76
C THR A 81 3.18 -1.87 2.36
N PHE A 82 4.28 -2.61 2.30
CA PHE A 82 4.45 -3.94 2.89
C PHE A 82 5.48 -3.86 4.03
N ASN A 83 5.04 -4.10 5.26
CA ASN A 83 5.85 -3.97 6.47
C ASN A 83 6.50 -5.32 6.80
N MET A 84 7.81 -5.39 6.63
CA MET A 84 8.59 -6.62 6.74
C MET A 84 9.18 -6.79 8.13
N ASN A 85 9.06 -8.00 8.68
CA ASN A 85 9.88 -8.48 9.78
C ASN A 85 11.03 -9.34 9.23
N GLY A 86 12.10 -9.52 10.02
CA GLY A 86 13.29 -10.25 9.55
C GLY A 86 13.15 -11.76 9.62
N VAL A 87 12.27 -12.25 10.48
CA VAL A 87 12.03 -13.69 10.67
C VAL A 87 10.55 -14.02 10.66
N HIS A 88 10.24 -15.28 10.36
CA HIS A 88 8.89 -15.82 10.40
C HIS A 88 8.54 -16.29 11.84
N PRO A 89 7.81 -15.50 12.66
CA PRO A 89 7.56 -15.83 14.06
C PRO A 89 6.79 -17.14 14.24
N LEU A 90 5.95 -17.50 13.27
CA LEU A 90 5.13 -18.73 13.28
C LEU A 90 5.85 -19.98 12.73
N LYS A 91 7.07 -19.86 12.19
CA LYS A 91 7.85 -21.00 11.64
C LYS A 91 9.24 -21.04 12.27
N ASN A 92 9.27 -21.19 13.60
CA ASN A 92 10.49 -21.31 14.39
C ASN A 92 11.50 -20.15 14.19
N ASN A 93 11.01 -18.94 13.91
CA ASN A 93 11.84 -17.76 13.64
C ASN A 93 12.86 -17.97 12.50
N ARG A 94 12.53 -18.76 11.47
CA ARG A 94 13.39 -18.84 10.28
C ARG A 94 13.46 -17.48 9.59
N GLU A 95 14.61 -17.18 8.99
CA GLU A 95 14.73 -16.03 8.08
C GLU A 95 13.94 -16.26 6.78
N HIS A 96 13.79 -15.18 6.01
CA HIS A 96 13.22 -15.23 4.69
C HIS A 96 14.06 -16.08 3.73
N THR A 97 13.40 -16.86 2.87
CA THR A 97 14.10 -17.57 1.78
C THR A 97 14.46 -16.59 0.66
N GLN A 98 15.42 -16.95 -0.20
CA GLN A 98 15.74 -16.13 -1.39
C GLN A 98 14.51 -15.90 -2.28
N ASP A 99 13.63 -16.90 -2.41
CA ASP A 99 12.37 -16.79 -3.17
C ASP A 99 11.39 -15.77 -2.55
N GLU A 100 11.35 -15.66 -1.22
CA GLU A 100 10.56 -14.63 -0.52
C GLU A 100 11.18 -13.24 -0.69
N ILE A 101 12.51 -13.14 -0.63
CA ILE A 101 13.26 -11.90 -0.87
C ILE A 101 13.03 -11.40 -2.31
N ASP A 102 13.15 -12.29 -3.30
CA ASP A 102 12.90 -11.96 -4.71
C ASP A 102 11.48 -11.43 -4.90
N LYS A 103 10.46 -12.04 -4.26
CA LYS A 103 9.08 -11.55 -4.31
C LYS A 103 8.91 -10.15 -3.71
N LEU A 104 9.56 -9.88 -2.58
CA LEU A 104 9.51 -8.56 -1.95
C LEU A 104 10.16 -7.50 -2.85
N LEU A 105 11.31 -7.83 -3.45
CA LEU A 105 12.00 -6.92 -4.37
C LEU A 105 11.25 -6.74 -5.69
N GLU A 106 10.54 -7.77 -6.18
CA GLU A 106 9.61 -7.61 -7.29
C GLU A 106 8.42 -6.70 -6.92
N LEU A 107 7.86 -6.81 -5.70
CA LEU A 107 6.83 -5.88 -5.23
C LEU A 107 7.38 -4.45 -5.19
N GLN A 108 8.60 -4.26 -4.69
CA GLN A 108 9.30 -2.97 -4.69
C GLN A 108 9.48 -2.40 -6.11
N ALA A 109 9.94 -3.24 -7.04
CA ALA A 109 10.11 -2.88 -8.45
C ALA A 109 8.78 -2.54 -9.15
N ASN A 110 7.63 -2.91 -8.58
CA ASN A 110 6.30 -2.47 -9.03
C ASN A 110 5.80 -1.20 -8.32
N GLY A 111 6.70 -0.47 -7.65
CA GLY A 111 6.40 0.83 -7.01
C GLY A 111 5.80 0.71 -5.62
N HIS A 112 5.82 -0.48 -5.01
CA HIS A 112 5.39 -0.67 -3.64
C HIS A 112 6.52 -0.31 -2.66
N GLU A 113 6.16 0.14 -1.46
CA GLU A 113 7.12 0.38 -0.39
C GLU A 113 7.36 -0.91 0.40
N ILE A 114 8.62 -1.22 0.66
CA ILE A 114 9.02 -2.21 1.67
C ILE A 114 9.44 -1.46 2.91
N ALA A 115 8.63 -1.59 3.96
CA ALA A 115 8.73 -0.85 5.22
C ALA A 115 9.22 -1.75 6.36
N HIS A 116 9.59 -1.14 7.48
CA HIS A 116 10.20 -1.84 8.60
C HIS A 116 9.16 -2.27 9.65
N HIS A 117 9.22 -3.52 10.10
CA HIS A 117 8.31 -4.09 11.10
C HIS A 117 9.02 -4.86 12.21
N SER A 118 10.22 -4.44 12.60
CA SER A 118 11.07 -5.09 13.62
C SER A 118 11.61 -6.47 13.21
N PHE A 119 12.81 -6.81 13.65
CA PHE A 119 13.47 -8.05 13.23
C PHE A 119 12.72 -9.31 13.68
N LYS A 120 12.50 -9.52 14.99
CA LYS A 120 11.79 -10.68 15.55
C LYS A 120 10.37 -10.35 15.99
N HIS A 121 9.83 -9.24 15.49
CA HIS A 121 8.49 -8.78 15.79
C HIS A 121 8.26 -8.61 17.31
N LYS A 122 9.28 -8.13 18.04
CA LYS A 122 9.16 -7.93 19.50
C LYS A 122 8.49 -6.60 19.84
N PRO A 123 7.46 -6.60 20.72
CA PRO A 123 6.80 -5.36 21.16
C PRO A 123 7.78 -4.42 21.87
N ALA A 124 7.78 -3.15 21.49
CA ALA A 124 8.76 -2.18 21.97
C ALA A 124 8.72 -2.00 23.49
N LEU A 125 7.53 -1.84 24.08
CA LEU A 125 7.39 -1.58 25.51
C LEU A 125 7.75 -2.81 26.35
N GLU A 126 7.26 -3.99 25.98
CA GLU A 126 7.50 -5.22 26.73
C GLU A 126 8.97 -5.61 26.69
N TYR A 127 9.60 -5.53 25.52
CA TYR A 127 11.02 -5.82 25.39
C TYR A 127 11.87 -4.81 26.16
N SER A 128 11.56 -3.52 26.03
CA SER A 128 12.34 -2.47 26.68
C SER A 128 12.18 -2.46 28.20
N ALA A 129 11.05 -2.93 28.74
CA ALA A 129 10.86 -3.09 30.17
C ALA A 129 11.82 -4.12 30.79
N LEU A 130 12.22 -5.13 30.01
CA LEU A 130 13.14 -6.19 30.46
C LEU A 130 14.61 -5.87 30.16
N TYR A 131 14.87 -5.22 29.03
CA TYR A 131 16.22 -5.12 28.46
C TYR A 131 16.69 -3.69 28.15
N GLY A 132 15.81 -2.69 28.29
CA GLY A 132 16.07 -1.30 27.95
C GLY A 132 15.83 -0.96 26.47
N TYR A 133 15.56 0.33 26.21
CA TYR A 133 15.24 0.82 24.87
C TYR A 133 16.39 0.69 23.86
N GLU A 134 17.64 0.93 24.29
CA GLU A 134 18.80 0.83 23.38
C GLU A 134 19.00 -0.60 22.89
N LYS A 135 18.79 -1.59 23.77
CA LYS A 135 18.86 -3.00 23.39
C LYS A 135 17.73 -3.38 22.44
N TRP A 136 16.51 -2.90 22.67
CA TRP A 136 15.41 -3.10 21.72
C TRP A 136 15.73 -2.50 20.35
N ILE A 137 16.24 -1.26 20.28
CA ILE A 137 16.61 -0.60 19.03
C ILE A 137 17.68 -1.41 18.30
N LYS A 138 18.74 -1.81 18.99
CA LYS A 138 19.81 -2.62 18.40
C LYS A 138 19.29 -3.95 17.84
N ASP A 139 18.54 -4.68 18.66
CA ASP A 139 18.12 -6.05 18.34
C ASP A 139 17.00 -6.12 17.31
N GLU A 140 16.09 -5.13 17.28
CA GLU A 140 14.90 -5.16 16.42
C GLU A 140 14.97 -4.17 15.26
N ILE A 141 15.53 -2.97 15.47
CA ILE A 141 15.53 -1.90 14.47
C ILE A 141 16.77 -1.98 13.60
N GLU A 142 17.95 -1.84 14.20
CA GLU A 142 19.24 -1.81 13.50
C GLU A 142 19.57 -3.16 12.88
N THR A 143 19.25 -4.25 13.57
CA THR A 143 19.46 -5.61 13.05
C THR A 143 18.69 -5.86 11.76
N LEU A 144 17.41 -5.46 11.69
CA LEU A 144 16.64 -5.63 10.46
C LEU A 144 17.13 -4.69 9.35
N LEU A 145 17.49 -3.43 9.66
CA LEU A 145 18.08 -2.53 8.66
C LEU A 145 19.37 -3.12 8.06
N SER A 146 20.28 -3.61 8.90
CA SER A 146 21.52 -4.24 8.46
C SER A 146 21.27 -5.53 7.67
N TRP A 147 20.24 -6.30 8.06
CA TRP A 147 19.84 -7.49 7.31
C TRP A 147 19.32 -7.11 5.91
N MET A 148 18.44 -6.11 5.80
CA MET A 148 17.89 -5.62 4.53
C MET A 148 18.98 -5.15 3.57
N GLU A 149 19.98 -4.41 4.06
CA GLU A 149 21.09 -3.89 3.26
C GLU A 149 21.93 -4.98 2.59
N LYS A 150 21.96 -6.18 3.17
CA LYS A 150 22.71 -7.34 2.67
C LYS A 150 21.93 -8.17 1.65
N GLN A 151 20.62 -7.95 1.51
CA GLN A 151 19.79 -8.72 0.59
C GLN A 151 19.78 -8.09 -0.81
N SER A 152 19.70 -8.96 -1.81
CA SER A 152 19.47 -8.56 -3.19
C SER A 152 18.63 -9.59 -3.93
N HIS A 153 17.96 -9.13 -4.97
CA HIS A 153 17.19 -9.99 -5.86
C HIS A 153 18.16 -10.89 -6.62
N SER A 154 17.91 -12.19 -6.64
CA SER A 154 18.83 -13.20 -7.18
C SER A 154 19.20 -12.99 -8.65
N LYS A 155 18.26 -12.47 -9.45
CA LYS A 155 18.45 -12.18 -10.89
C LYS A 155 18.87 -10.74 -11.21
N THR A 156 18.25 -9.74 -10.60
CA THR A 156 18.46 -8.32 -10.98
C THR A 156 19.54 -7.63 -10.15
N ASN A 157 19.97 -8.25 -9.04
CA ASN A 157 20.82 -7.65 -8.02
C ASN A 157 20.26 -6.34 -7.41
N GLU A 158 18.97 -6.05 -7.63
CA GLU A 158 18.30 -4.93 -6.95
C GLU A 158 18.30 -5.18 -5.44
N ARG A 159 18.51 -4.12 -4.66
CA ARG A 159 18.53 -4.17 -3.19
C ARG A 159 17.31 -3.48 -2.63
N PHE A 160 16.99 -3.76 -1.36
CA PHE A 160 15.94 -3.03 -0.67
C PHE A 160 16.28 -1.54 -0.57
N LYS A 161 15.28 -0.70 -0.80
CA LYS A 161 15.40 0.73 -0.53
C LYS A 161 15.40 0.97 0.97
N LYS A 162 16.08 2.04 1.41
CA LYS A 162 16.10 2.44 2.82
C LYS A 162 14.67 2.72 3.30
N PRO A 163 14.14 1.96 4.27
CA PRO A 163 12.74 2.10 4.70
C PRO A 163 12.46 3.50 5.26
N VAL A 164 11.35 4.11 4.84
CA VAL A 164 10.92 5.44 5.32
C VAL A 164 9.96 5.32 6.50
N SER A 165 9.12 4.27 6.47
CA SER A 165 8.08 4.02 7.44
C SER A 165 8.36 2.81 8.33
N PHE A 166 7.81 2.89 9.54
CA PHE A 166 7.91 1.84 10.55
C PHE A 166 6.54 1.49 11.13
N VAL A 167 6.37 0.23 11.52
CA VAL A 167 5.18 -0.24 12.24
C VAL A 167 5.60 -0.91 13.54
N PHE A 168 4.99 -0.49 14.64
CA PHE A 168 5.15 -1.15 15.94
C PHE A 168 4.43 -2.51 15.96
N PRO A 169 5.15 -3.63 16.22
CA PRO A 169 4.53 -4.92 16.48
C PRO A 169 3.40 -4.81 17.52
N HIS A 170 2.27 -5.44 17.23
CA HIS A 170 1.07 -5.48 18.09
C HIS A 170 0.46 -4.12 18.45
N PHE A 171 0.88 -3.03 17.81
CA PHE A 171 0.50 -1.67 18.20
C PHE A 171 0.87 -1.31 19.65
N ILE A 172 1.90 -1.92 20.21
CA ILE A 172 2.37 -1.67 21.57
C ILE A 172 3.53 -0.68 21.53
N TYR A 173 3.23 0.58 21.83
CA TYR A 173 4.17 1.71 21.80
C TYR A 173 3.73 2.83 22.74
N ASN A 174 4.65 3.75 23.02
CA ASN A 174 4.39 5.01 23.71
C ASN A 174 5.14 6.17 23.03
N ASN A 175 5.00 7.40 23.56
CA ASN A 175 5.69 8.57 23.01
C ASN A 175 7.22 8.45 23.10
N GLU A 176 7.75 7.81 24.13
CA GLU A 176 9.21 7.61 24.28
C GLU A 176 9.76 6.73 23.15
N THR A 177 9.13 5.59 22.89
CA THR A 177 9.51 4.73 21.75
C THR A 177 9.36 5.44 20.41
N LEU A 178 8.33 6.28 20.24
CA LEU A 178 8.12 7.05 19.02
C LEU A 178 9.25 8.06 18.79
N ASN A 179 9.60 8.84 19.82
CA ASN A 179 10.62 9.88 19.76
C ASN A 179 12.03 9.31 19.55
N ARG A 180 12.28 8.08 19.98
CA ARG A 180 13.54 7.38 19.73
C ARG A 180 13.73 6.96 18.28
N LEU A 181 12.63 6.65 17.59
CA LEU A 181 12.65 6.20 16.20
C LEU A 181 12.53 7.34 15.20
N ILE A 182 11.75 8.36 15.51
CA ILE A 182 11.43 9.46 14.60
C ILE A 182 12.05 10.75 15.12
N PRO A 183 12.82 11.49 14.30
CA PRO A 183 13.11 11.23 12.89
C PRO A 183 14.37 10.39 12.65
N LYS A 184 14.99 9.81 13.70
CA LYS A 184 16.33 9.22 13.62
C LYS A 184 16.46 8.09 12.59
N TYR A 185 15.53 7.14 12.61
CA TYR A 185 15.54 5.97 11.73
C TYR A 185 14.46 6.05 10.65
N PHE A 186 13.30 6.64 10.97
CA PHE A 186 12.13 6.69 10.11
C PHE A 186 11.49 8.08 10.14
N LYS A 187 10.75 8.43 9.09
CA LYS A 187 9.99 9.70 9.06
C LYS A 187 8.60 9.55 9.66
N ILE A 188 8.00 8.37 9.51
CA ILE A 188 6.62 8.07 9.92
C ILE A 188 6.56 6.71 10.62
N ALA A 189 5.81 6.62 11.72
CA ALA A 189 5.50 5.35 12.37
C ALA A 189 3.99 5.19 12.43
N ARG A 190 3.51 4.12 11.83
CA ARG A 190 2.10 3.78 11.84
C ARG A 190 1.78 2.99 13.11
N GLY A 191 0.62 3.30 13.70
CA GLY A 191 0.05 2.49 14.76
C GLY A 191 -1.48 2.44 14.68
N HIS A 192 -2.10 2.23 15.84
CA HIS A 192 -3.55 2.00 15.91
C HIS A 192 -4.34 3.31 15.77
N LEU A 193 -5.65 3.26 16.03
CA LEU A 193 -6.57 4.39 15.96
C LEU A 193 -6.16 5.56 16.88
N LYS A 194 -6.31 6.80 16.40
CA LYS A 194 -6.12 8.04 17.16
C LYS A 194 -6.91 9.21 16.56
N LYS A 195 -7.50 10.05 17.41
CA LYS A 195 -8.23 11.29 17.04
C LYS A 195 -9.20 11.06 15.86
N ASP A 196 -8.85 11.59 14.69
CA ASP A 196 -9.62 11.58 13.45
C ASP A 196 -9.26 10.40 12.52
N ASN A 197 -8.22 9.62 12.85
CA ASN A 197 -7.68 8.53 12.03
C ASN A 197 -7.24 8.94 10.62
N LEU A 198 -6.85 10.20 10.44
CA LEU A 198 -6.33 10.72 9.18
C LEU A 198 -4.88 11.15 9.33
N THR A 199 -4.15 11.12 8.22
CA THR A 199 -2.74 11.49 8.12
C THR A 199 -2.59 12.58 7.08
N SER A 200 -1.90 13.67 7.40
CA SER A 200 -1.64 14.74 6.42
C SER A 200 -0.61 14.28 5.39
N PHE A 201 -0.46 14.99 4.27
CA PHE A 201 0.69 14.78 3.39
C PHE A 201 1.95 15.41 4.00
N ASN A 202 3.14 14.93 3.60
CA ASN A 202 4.44 15.32 4.18
C ASN A 202 4.47 15.14 5.72
N HIS A 203 3.84 14.07 6.21
CA HIS A 203 3.69 13.80 7.63
C HIS A 203 4.99 13.32 8.26
N VAL A 204 5.25 13.76 9.49
CA VAL A 204 6.35 13.27 10.34
C VAL A 204 5.76 12.83 11.68
N GLY A 205 6.19 11.67 12.18
CA GLY A 205 5.74 11.16 13.47
C GLY A 205 4.68 10.06 13.36
N PHE A 206 3.76 10.06 14.33
CA PHE A 206 2.75 9.02 14.46
C PHE A 206 1.64 9.13 13.41
N ALA A 207 1.31 8.04 12.73
CA ALA A 207 0.19 7.96 11.79
C ALA A 207 -0.84 6.90 12.22
N PRO A 208 -2.12 7.28 12.42
CA PRO A 208 -3.16 6.32 12.75
C PRO A 208 -3.56 5.49 11.53
N SER A 209 -4.04 4.27 11.77
CA SER A 209 -4.57 3.40 10.73
C SER A 209 -5.80 2.62 11.18
N ILE A 210 -6.66 2.25 10.22
CA ILE A 210 -7.86 1.45 10.44
C ILE A 210 -7.66 0.05 9.87
N CYS A 211 -7.83 -0.98 10.72
CA CYS A 211 -7.65 -2.36 10.30
C CYS A 211 -8.86 -2.91 9.52
N LEU A 212 -8.59 -3.57 8.40
CA LEU A 212 -9.53 -4.18 7.49
C LEU A 212 -9.67 -5.70 7.66
N ASP A 213 -8.87 -6.30 8.54
CA ASP A 213 -8.88 -7.76 8.70
C ASP A 213 -10.27 -8.27 9.13
N ASP A 214 -10.63 -9.46 8.64
CA ASP A 214 -11.89 -10.15 8.94
C ASP A 214 -12.08 -10.38 10.45
N TYR A 215 -10.99 -10.41 11.21
CA TYR A 215 -10.98 -10.41 12.67
C TYR A 215 -11.81 -9.26 13.24
N TYR A 216 -11.65 -8.05 12.70
CA TYR A 216 -12.45 -6.86 13.06
C TYR A 216 -13.79 -6.81 12.32
N SER A 217 -14.00 -7.73 11.39
CA SER A 217 -15.18 -7.86 10.55
C SER A 217 -15.53 -6.53 9.88
N CYS A 218 -14.70 -6.17 8.91
CA CYS A 218 -14.79 -4.91 8.20
C CYS A 218 -16.22 -4.62 7.70
N ASN A 219 -16.71 -3.41 7.94
CA ASN A 219 -18.03 -2.98 7.53
C ASN A 219 -17.93 -2.00 6.36
N THR A 220 -18.20 -2.50 5.15
CA THR A 220 -18.11 -1.76 3.89
C THR A 220 -18.96 -0.49 3.87
N TYR A 221 -20.12 -0.48 4.53
CA TYR A 221 -20.98 0.71 4.62
C TYR A 221 -20.26 1.86 5.34
N TYR A 222 -19.60 1.58 6.47
CA TYR A 222 -18.86 2.60 7.20
C TYR A 222 -17.55 2.98 6.52
N ILE A 223 -16.86 2.04 5.86
CA ILE A 223 -15.67 2.37 5.06
C ILE A 223 -16.01 3.39 3.96
N LYS A 224 -17.10 3.19 3.21
CA LYS A 224 -17.55 4.17 2.20
C LYS A 224 -17.85 5.55 2.80
N LYS A 225 -18.44 5.59 4.01
CA LYS A 225 -18.67 6.84 4.74
C LYS A 225 -17.37 7.50 5.17
N ILE A 226 -16.41 6.72 5.65
CA ILE A 226 -15.08 7.19 6.05
C ILE A 226 -14.33 7.76 4.84
N ILE A 227 -14.36 7.10 3.68
CA ILE A 227 -13.75 7.62 2.43
C ILE A 227 -14.31 9.01 2.07
N LYS A 228 -15.64 9.16 2.12
CA LYS A 228 -16.29 10.47 1.87
C LYS A 228 -15.92 11.52 2.91
N LEU A 229 -15.75 11.11 4.17
CA LEU A 229 -15.32 11.99 5.25
C LEU A 229 -13.86 12.42 5.05
N THR A 230 -12.96 11.50 4.72
CA THR A 230 -11.55 11.76 4.37
C THR A 230 -11.45 12.79 3.26
N LYS A 231 -12.21 12.62 2.17
CA LYS A 231 -12.24 13.56 1.05
C LYS A 231 -12.46 15.02 1.50
N LYS A 232 -13.38 15.25 2.45
CA LYS A 232 -13.72 16.61 2.92
C LYS A 232 -12.55 17.34 3.59
N THR A 233 -11.53 16.61 4.04
CA THR A 233 -10.41 17.15 4.81
C THR A 233 -9.16 17.43 3.98
N GLY A 234 -9.06 16.86 2.77
CA GLY A 234 -7.80 16.85 2.01
C GLY A 234 -6.67 16.00 2.64
N ARG A 235 -6.97 15.24 3.71
CA ARG A 235 -6.02 14.34 4.38
C ARG A 235 -6.19 12.91 3.87
N ASN A 236 -5.36 12.01 4.38
CA ASN A 236 -5.18 10.66 3.85
C ASN A 236 -5.61 9.61 4.87
N LEU A 237 -6.19 8.53 4.36
CA LEU A 237 -6.64 7.39 5.16
C LEU A 237 -5.64 6.24 5.01
N ILE A 238 -5.08 5.76 6.13
CA ILE A 238 -4.25 4.55 6.13
C ILE A 238 -5.11 3.35 6.53
N LEU A 239 -5.17 2.36 5.67
CA LEU A 239 -5.90 1.11 5.87
C LEU A 239 -4.90 -0.03 6.03
N THR A 240 -5.02 -0.76 7.13
CA THR A 240 -4.08 -1.84 7.47
C THR A 240 -4.72 -3.21 7.37
N CYS A 241 -3.94 -4.22 7.02
CA CYS A 241 -4.33 -5.63 6.95
C CYS A 241 -3.06 -6.50 7.06
N HIS A 242 -3.18 -7.80 7.28
CA HIS A 242 -2.00 -8.69 7.27
C HIS A 242 -1.89 -9.49 5.97
N SER A 243 -3.00 -9.94 5.40
CA SER A 243 -3.00 -10.79 4.20
C SER A 243 -4.16 -10.45 3.26
N ILE A 244 -4.06 -10.89 2.00
CA ILE A 244 -5.11 -10.78 0.99
C ILE A 244 -5.48 -12.19 0.57
N LEU A 245 -6.66 -12.66 0.97
CA LEU A 245 -7.11 -14.02 0.72
C LEU A 245 -8.48 -14.03 0.05
N PRO A 246 -8.65 -14.73 -1.09
CA PRO A 246 -9.96 -15.01 -1.65
C PRO A 246 -10.85 -15.76 -0.65
N GLU A 247 -12.16 -15.51 -0.73
CA GLU A 247 -13.18 -16.05 0.18
C GLU A 247 -13.27 -17.59 0.14
N ASP A 248 -12.81 -18.20 -0.95
CA ASP A 248 -12.82 -19.64 -1.23
C ASP A 248 -11.50 -20.36 -0.86
N VAL A 249 -10.46 -19.63 -0.43
CA VAL A 249 -9.19 -20.25 -0.05
C VAL A 249 -9.28 -20.88 1.34
N ASN A 250 -8.89 -22.16 1.42
CA ASN A 250 -8.82 -22.89 2.68
C ASN A 250 -7.70 -22.31 3.59
N HIS A 251 -8.06 -21.83 4.78
CA HIS A 251 -7.13 -21.22 5.75
C HIS A 251 -6.17 -22.21 6.44
N ASN A 252 -6.20 -23.50 6.12
CA ASN A 252 -5.31 -24.52 6.70
C ASN A 252 -3.81 -24.30 6.40
N PHE A 253 -3.46 -23.38 5.50
CA PHE A 253 -2.05 -22.98 5.28
C PHE A 253 -1.41 -22.26 6.49
N TYR A 254 -2.23 -21.82 7.45
CA TYR A 254 -1.79 -21.13 8.67
C TYR A 254 -1.75 -22.07 9.88
N GLY A 255 -1.35 -23.32 9.68
CA GLY A 255 -1.25 -24.33 10.75
C GLY A 255 -2.48 -25.21 10.86
N GLU A 256 -2.59 -25.94 11.97
CA GLU A 256 -3.63 -26.95 12.17
C GLU A 256 -4.67 -26.52 13.22
N GLY A 257 -5.91 -26.98 13.04
CA GLY A 257 -6.99 -26.80 14.00
C GLY A 257 -7.48 -25.36 14.17
N GLU A 258 -7.85 -24.99 15.41
CA GLU A 258 -8.46 -23.69 15.71
C GLU A 258 -7.51 -22.50 15.51
N LYS A 259 -6.20 -22.71 15.59
CA LYS A 259 -5.18 -21.68 15.34
C LYS A 259 -5.19 -21.21 13.89
N ALA A 260 -5.31 -22.15 12.95
CA ALA A 260 -5.39 -21.85 11.52
C ALA A 260 -6.60 -20.98 11.18
N LYS A 261 -7.76 -21.31 11.76
CA LYS A 261 -8.99 -20.51 11.61
C LYS A 261 -8.81 -19.10 12.16
N LYS A 262 -8.18 -18.95 13.34
CA LYS A 262 -7.91 -17.63 13.93
C LYS A 262 -6.96 -16.80 13.06
N TRP A 263 -5.85 -17.38 12.62
CA TRP A 263 -4.86 -16.67 11.80
C TRP A 263 -5.35 -16.39 10.37
N GLY A 264 -6.27 -17.20 9.87
CA GLY A 264 -7.01 -16.92 8.63
C GLY A 264 -7.91 -15.70 8.71
N THR A 265 -8.34 -15.27 9.92
CA THR A 265 -9.11 -14.02 10.06
C THR A 265 -8.24 -12.76 10.01
N TRP A 266 -6.91 -12.90 10.00
CA TRP A 266 -5.96 -11.80 9.85
C TRP A 266 -5.69 -11.61 8.36
N SER A 267 -6.77 -11.38 7.63
CA SER A 267 -6.76 -11.17 6.19
C SER A 267 -7.94 -10.32 5.79
N THR A 268 -7.86 -9.77 4.59
CA THR A 268 -8.96 -9.13 3.89
C THR A 268 -9.17 -9.79 2.53
N SER A 269 -10.34 -9.61 1.92
CA SER A 269 -10.60 -10.20 0.60
C SER A 269 -10.19 -9.27 -0.55
N PRO A 270 -9.72 -9.81 -1.70
CA PRO A 270 -9.49 -9.01 -2.90
C PRO A 270 -10.71 -8.17 -3.30
N LYS A 271 -11.92 -8.71 -3.10
CA LYS A 271 -13.20 -8.03 -3.37
C LYS A 271 -13.42 -6.80 -2.49
N LEU A 272 -13.04 -6.86 -1.22
CA LEU A 272 -13.11 -5.72 -0.32
C LEU A 272 -12.11 -4.63 -0.75
N ILE A 273 -10.85 -5.00 -1.03
CA ILE A 273 -9.83 -4.07 -1.54
C ILE A 273 -10.31 -3.40 -2.84
N GLN A 274 -10.82 -4.17 -3.80
CA GLN A 274 -11.39 -3.67 -5.04
C GLN A 274 -12.56 -2.69 -4.78
N THR A 275 -13.44 -3.01 -3.82
CA THR A 275 -14.56 -2.13 -3.44
C THR A 275 -14.05 -0.79 -2.91
N ILE A 276 -13.00 -0.80 -2.10
CA ILE A 276 -12.37 0.41 -1.56
C ILE A 276 -11.71 1.23 -2.68
N ILE A 277 -10.96 0.58 -3.57
CA ILE A 277 -10.32 1.23 -4.72
C ILE A 277 -11.37 1.93 -5.58
N ASN A 278 -12.47 1.24 -5.90
CA ASN A 278 -13.54 1.80 -6.73
C ASN A 278 -14.23 2.98 -6.05
N GLU A 279 -14.51 2.91 -4.75
CA GLU A 279 -15.10 4.04 -4.01
C GLU A 279 -14.14 5.23 -3.94
N ALA A 280 -12.84 5.00 -3.69
CA ALA A 280 -11.84 6.05 -3.64
C ALA A 280 -11.72 6.79 -4.99
N ARG A 281 -11.66 6.04 -6.10
CA ARG A 281 -11.64 6.61 -7.46
C ARG A 281 -12.91 7.40 -7.78
N LYS A 282 -14.08 6.89 -7.40
CA LYS A 282 -15.35 7.62 -7.54
C LYS A 282 -15.32 8.95 -6.77
N ASN A 283 -14.52 9.02 -5.71
CA ASN A 283 -14.31 10.21 -4.90
C ASN A 283 -13.10 11.04 -5.34
N ASP A 284 -12.45 10.74 -6.47
CA ASP A 284 -11.28 11.46 -6.99
C ASP A 284 -10.13 11.52 -5.98
N MET A 285 -9.88 10.38 -5.33
CA MET A 285 -8.77 10.19 -4.39
C MET A 285 -7.59 9.49 -5.05
N GLU A 286 -6.39 9.82 -4.60
CA GLU A 286 -5.15 9.17 -5.02
C GLU A 286 -4.81 7.96 -4.14
N PHE A 287 -3.85 7.15 -4.57
CA PHE A 287 -3.30 6.04 -3.80
C PHE A 287 -1.83 6.30 -3.50
N TYR A 288 -1.48 6.24 -2.22
CA TYR A 288 -0.14 6.56 -1.74
C TYR A 288 0.45 5.36 -0.99
N THR A 289 1.76 5.21 -1.06
CA THR A 289 2.52 4.49 -0.03
C THR A 289 2.63 5.34 1.23
N THR A 290 3.01 4.71 2.34
CA THR A 290 3.26 5.40 3.61
C THR A 290 4.49 6.32 3.50
N SER A 291 5.49 5.96 2.69
CA SER A 291 6.63 6.82 2.34
C SER A 291 6.21 8.09 1.59
N GLU A 292 5.30 7.98 0.62
CA GLU A 292 4.76 9.14 -0.10
C GLU A 292 3.94 10.03 0.84
N LEU A 293 3.15 9.45 1.76
CA LEU A 293 2.48 10.24 2.81
C LEU A 293 3.46 10.98 3.70
N ALA A 294 4.65 10.42 3.94
CA ALA A 294 5.75 11.10 4.62
C ALA A 294 6.47 12.12 3.73
N GLY A 295 6.00 12.37 2.50
CA GLY A 295 6.61 13.33 1.58
C GLY A 295 7.93 12.86 0.98
N ILE A 296 8.18 11.56 0.96
CA ILE A 296 9.36 10.95 0.34
C ILE A 296 8.99 10.39 -1.03
N ALA A 297 9.78 10.73 -2.04
CA ALA A 297 9.58 10.29 -3.41
C ALA A 297 10.06 8.83 -3.59
N THR A 298 9.33 8.08 -4.41
CA THR A 298 9.71 6.73 -4.83
C THR A 298 9.82 6.65 -6.35
N PHE A 299 10.88 5.99 -6.84
CA PHE A 299 11.15 5.81 -8.27
C PHE A 299 11.18 4.33 -8.59
N ILE A 300 10.49 3.89 -9.64
CA ILE A 300 10.59 2.48 -10.08
C ILE A 300 11.89 2.26 -10.86
N ASP A 301 12.21 3.19 -11.75
CA ASP A 301 13.40 3.10 -12.59
C ASP A 301 14.63 3.63 -11.85
N ARG A 302 15.64 2.77 -11.67
CA ARG A 302 16.89 3.12 -10.98
C ARG A 302 17.67 4.21 -11.72
N ASN A 303 17.67 4.20 -13.05
CA ASN A 303 18.38 5.22 -13.83
C ASN A 303 17.68 6.57 -13.69
N PHE A 304 16.35 6.57 -13.63
CA PHE A 304 15.59 7.78 -13.34
C PHE A 304 15.90 8.30 -11.93
N GLU A 305 15.88 7.43 -10.92
CA GLU A 305 16.26 7.80 -9.56
C GLU A 305 17.66 8.42 -9.51
N MET A 306 18.65 7.79 -10.16
CA MET A 306 20.03 8.29 -10.21
C MET A 306 20.13 9.67 -10.88
N ALA A 307 19.48 9.87 -12.02
CA ALA A 307 19.46 11.17 -12.69
C ALA A 307 18.84 12.26 -11.81
N VAL A 308 17.79 11.93 -11.03
CA VAL A 308 17.20 12.87 -10.07
C VAL A 308 18.16 13.16 -8.91
N ARG A 309 18.84 12.14 -8.37
CA ARG A 309 19.85 12.31 -7.30
C ARG A 309 20.98 13.24 -7.72
N GLU A 310 21.49 13.08 -8.94
CA GLU A 310 22.47 13.99 -9.54
C GLU A 310 21.90 15.42 -9.64
N LYS A 311 20.68 15.57 -10.19
CA LYS A 311 20.04 16.87 -10.40
C LYS A 311 19.85 17.68 -9.11
N ILE A 312 19.53 17.01 -8.00
CA ILE A 312 19.30 17.67 -6.71
C ILE A 312 20.50 17.59 -5.75
N SER A 313 21.63 17.05 -6.20
CA SER A 313 22.85 16.86 -5.39
C SER A 313 22.59 16.08 -4.08
N ASN A 314 21.83 14.98 -4.18
CA ASN A 314 21.46 14.12 -3.05
C ASN A 314 21.77 12.65 -3.37
N LEU A 315 22.91 12.15 -2.89
CA LEU A 315 23.33 10.78 -3.19
C LEU A 315 22.73 9.75 -2.23
N ASP A 316 22.69 10.03 -0.92
CA ASP A 316 22.50 8.96 0.09
C ASP A 316 21.29 9.12 1.01
N ARG A 317 20.60 10.28 0.99
CA ARG A 317 19.39 10.47 1.81
C ARG A 317 18.13 10.25 0.99
N TRP A 318 16.99 10.16 1.69
CA TRP A 318 15.69 10.15 1.04
C TRP A 318 15.51 11.41 0.19
N ILE A 319 14.86 11.25 -0.95
CA ILE A 319 14.50 12.34 -1.86
C ILE A 319 13.16 12.89 -1.39
N GLU A 320 13.12 14.13 -0.89
CA GLU A 320 11.86 14.71 -0.47
C GLU A 320 11.09 15.28 -1.68
N ILE A 321 9.79 15.04 -1.74
CA ILE A 321 8.91 15.54 -2.82
C ILE A 321 8.97 17.08 -2.91
N LYS A 322 9.16 17.76 -1.78
CA LYS A 322 9.32 19.22 -1.71
C LYS A 322 10.58 19.73 -2.43
N GLU A 323 11.58 18.88 -2.64
CA GLU A 323 12.79 19.23 -3.37
C GLU A 323 12.55 19.13 -4.88
N LEU A 324 11.84 18.08 -5.29
CA LEU A 324 11.44 17.84 -6.67
C LEU A 324 10.50 18.94 -7.18
N SER A 325 9.62 19.45 -6.31
CA SER A 325 8.74 20.56 -6.65
C SER A 325 9.49 21.88 -6.92
N LYS A 326 10.78 21.99 -6.64
CA LYS A 326 11.60 23.18 -6.99
C LYS A 326 12.19 23.10 -8.41
N VAL A 327 12.17 21.92 -9.03
CA VAL A 327 12.78 21.70 -10.34
C VAL A 327 11.84 22.19 -11.44
N LYS A 328 12.32 23.13 -12.27
CA LYS A 328 11.61 23.65 -13.45
C LYS A 328 12.04 23.02 -14.76
N GLU A 329 13.29 22.57 -14.83
CA GLU A 329 13.87 21.97 -16.02
C GLU A 329 14.61 20.69 -15.65
N LEU A 330 14.27 19.61 -16.34
CA LEU A 330 14.84 18.28 -16.10
C LEU A 330 15.29 17.66 -17.41
N ASP A 331 16.57 17.34 -17.48
CA ASP A 331 17.17 16.65 -18.63
C ASP A 331 17.47 15.20 -18.27
N LEU A 332 16.78 14.29 -18.95
CA LEU A 332 16.89 12.84 -18.81
C LEU A 332 17.30 12.19 -20.14
N ASN A 333 17.91 12.95 -21.05
CA ASN A 333 18.41 12.44 -22.32
C ASN A 333 19.37 11.27 -22.13
N ASN A 334 19.19 10.20 -22.91
CA ASN A 334 20.12 9.08 -22.99
C ASN A 334 20.50 8.47 -21.63
N ARG A 335 19.50 8.28 -20.76
CA ARG A 335 19.69 7.73 -19.41
C ARG A 335 19.26 6.25 -19.30
N GLY A 336 18.81 5.62 -20.37
CA GLY A 336 18.32 4.24 -20.33
C GLY A 336 17.07 4.08 -19.46
N ILE A 337 16.25 5.12 -19.36
CA ILE A 337 15.02 5.13 -18.55
C ILE A 337 13.89 4.43 -19.32
N SER A 338 13.18 3.53 -18.67
CA SER A 338 12.06 2.79 -19.26
C SER A 338 10.73 3.06 -18.58
N ASN A 339 10.76 3.47 -17.31
CA ASN A 339 9.59 3.77 -16.49
C ASN A 339 9.69 5.19 -15.90
N LEU A 340 8.60 5.96 -16.00
CA LEU A 340 8.50 7.36 -15.56
C LEU A 340 7.84 7.53 -14.18
N ASP A 341 7.51 6.45 -13.46
CA ASP A 341 7.01 6.54 -12.08
C ASP A 341 7.97 7.36 -11.20
N GLY A 342 7.41 8.38 -10.56
CA GLY A 342 8.13 9.40 -9.81
C GLY A 342 8.20 10.76 -10.52
N LEU A 343 7.86 10.82 -11.81
CA LEU A 343 7.79 12.08 -12.56
C LEU A 343 6.65 12.96 -12.04
N GLU A 344 5.56 12.37 -11.55
CA GLU A 344 4.40 13.08 -11.03
C GLU A 344 4.68 13.96 -9.80
N TYR A 345 5.84 13.81 -9.15
CA TYR A 345 6.26 14.66 -8.03
C TYR A 345 6.79 16.04 -8.48
N PHE A 346 7.12 16.22 -9.75
CA PHE A 346 7.72 17.44 -10.29
C PHE A 346 6.66 18.51 -10.63
N LEU A 347 5.91 18.95 -9.62
CA LEU A 347 4.72 19.80 -9.79
C LEU A 347 4.95 21.16 -10.48
N ASN A 348 6.20 21.65 -10.48
CA ASN A 348 6.57 22.91 -11.11
C ASN A 348 7.46 22.73 -12.36
N LEU A 349 7.54 21.52 -12.92
CA LEU A 349 8.32 21.26 -14.12
C LEU A 349 7.70 21.95 -15.34
N GLU A 350 8.51 22.70 -16.07
CA GLU A 350 8.13 23.47 -17.25
C GLU A 350 8.77 22.87 -18.53
N LYS A 351 10.00 22.36 -18.43
CA LYS A 351 10.74 21.72 -19.54
C LYS A 351 11.26 20.35 -19.15
N LEU A 352 11.04 19.37 -20.03
CA LEU A 352 11.46 17.98 -19.82
C LEU A 352 12.07 17.38 -21.10
N ASN A 353 13.30 16.88 -21.01
CA ASN A 353 13.92 16.13 -22.09
C ASN A 353 13.98 14.63 -21.75
N LEU A 354 13.24 13.82 -22.48
CA LEU A 354 13.18 12.34 -22.36
C LEU A 354 13.82 11.65 -23.57
N SER A 355 14.47 12.37 -24.48
CA SER A 355 14.94 11.81 -25.74
C SER A 355 15.99 10.69 -25.55
N ASN A 356 16.07 9.77 -26.51
CA ASN A 356 17.03 8.65 -26.51
C ASN A 356 16.89 7.71 -25.31
N ASN A 357 15.65 7.32 -24.97
CA ASN A 357 15.39 6.36 -23.90
C ASN A 357 14.47 5.21 -24.41
N PRO A 358 14.41 4.07 -23.72
CA PRO A 358 13.46 2.99 -24.05
C PRO A 358 12.03 3.20 -23.48
N ILE A 359 11.52 4.44 -23.41
CA ILE A 359 10.19 4.72 -22.83
C ILE A 359 9.09 4.44 -23.85
N SER A 360 8.09 3.64 -23.45
CA SER A 360 6.91 3.33 -24.30
C SER A 360 5.59 3.84 -23.72
N ASP A 361 5.60 4.35 -22.48
CA ASP A 361 4.42 4.86 -21.78
C ASP A 361 4.64 6.27 -21.24
N PHE A 362 3.99 7.24 -21.88
CA PHE A 362 4.06 8.66 -21.52
C PHE A 362 2.83 9.15 -20.75
N ARG A 363 1.97 8.24 -20.24
CA ARG A 363 0.72 8.62 -19.56
C ARG A 363 0.92 9.53 -18.34
N LEU A 364 2.08 9.49 -17.70
CA LEU A 364 2.40 10.33 -16.53
C LEU A 364 2.66 11.80 -16.86
N LEU A 365 2.93 12.15 -18.14
CA LEU A 365 3.09 13.56 -18.54
C LEU A 365 1.86 14.41 -18.21
N LYS A 366 0.66 13.81 -18.25
CA LYS A 366 -0.60 14.50 -17.91
C LYS A 366 -0.73 14.89 -16.43
N LYS A 367 0.14 14.37 -15.56
CA LYS A 367 0.15 14.69 -14.12
C LYS A 367 1.01 15.92 -13.81
N LEU A 368 1.68 16.51 -14.82
CA LEU A 368 2.54 17.68 -14.66
C LEU A 368 1.79 18.97 -15.04
N PRO A 369 1.26 19.74 -14.07
CA PRO A 369 0.34 20.84 -14.35
C PRO A 369 1.00 22.05 -15.02
N LYS A 370 2.34 22.17 -14.96
CA LYS A 370 3.10 23.30 -15.52
C LYS A 370 3.95 22.96 -16.74
N LEU A 371 3.91 21.72 -17.22
CA LEU A 371 4.77 21.28 -18.32
C LEU A 371 4.37 21.98 -19.63
N ARG A 372 5.33 22.62 -20.30
CA ARG A 372 5.11 23.36 -21.56
C ARG A 372 5.94 22.82 -22.71
N HIS A 373 7.12 22.28 -22.41
CA HIS A 373 8.04 21.76 -23.42
C HIS A 373 8.47 20.34 -23.06
N VAL A 374 8.27 19.41 -23.99
CA VAL A 374 8.71 18.02 -23.84
C VAL A 374 9.41 17.55 -25.11
N ASN A 375 10.59 16.97 -24.96
CA ASN A 375 11.26 16.23 -26.04
C ASN A 375 11.17 14.72 -25.74
N THR A 376 10.56 13.95 -26.64
CA THR A 376 10.44 12.48 -26.55
C THR A 376 11.08 11.75 -27.74
N GLU A 377 11.92 12.44 -28.53
CA GLU A 377 12.57 11.88 -29.72
C GLU A 377 13.37 10.61 -29.39
N ASN A 378 13.53 9.72 -30.37
CA ASN A 378 14.30 8.49 -30.23
C ASN A 378 13.88 7.60 -29.04
N ASN A 379 12.58 7.61 -28.72
CA ASN A 379 11.96 6.61 -27.85
C ASN A 379 11.16 5.61 -28.69
N PRO A 380 11.02 4.35 -28.23
CA PRO A 380 10.23 3.36 -28.95
C PRO A 380 8.77 3.84 -29.04
N LEU A 381 8.27 4.00 -30.26
CA LEU A 381 6.85 4.18 -30.48
C LEU A 381 6.13 2.98 -29.88
N LYS A 382 5.11 3.25 -29.05
CA LYS A 382 4.27 2.21 -28.45
C LYS A 382 3.70 1.34 -29.56
N GLN A 383 4.32 0.17 -29.81
CA GLN A 383 3.63 -0.87 -30.55
C GLN A 383 2.37 -1.16 -29.74
N ARG A 384 1.20 -0.96 -30.35
CA ARG A 384 -0.03 -1.47 -29.78
C ARG A 384 0.19 -2.98 -29.66
N LYS A 385 0.57 -3.47 -28.48
CA LYS A 385 0.39 -4.88 -28.16
C LYS A 385 -1.06 -5.13 -28.49
N LYS A 386 -1.34 -5.96 -29.50
CA LYS A 386 -2.65 -6.59 -29.64
C LYS A 386 -2.89 -7.17 -28.26
N VAL A 387 -3.77 -6.54 -27.49
CA VAL A 387 -4.23 -7.10 -26.25
C VAL A 387 -4.85 -8.41 -26.72
N LYS A 388 -4.16 -9.53 -26.49
CA LYS A 388 -4.87 -10.80 -26.43
C LYS A 388 -5.91 -10.54 -25.38
N GLU A 389 -7.14 -10.39 -25.84
CA GLU A 389 -8.30 -10.27 -25.01
C GLU A 389 -8.21 -11.43 -24.02
N TYR A 390 -7.76 -11.19 -22.80
CA TYR A 390 -7.76 -12.20 -21.74
C TYR A 390 -9.21 -12.36 -21.25
N SER A 391 -10.11 -12.65 -22.18
CA SER A 391 -11.34 -13.36 -21.92
C SER A 391 -10.95 -14.83 -21.67
N MET A 392 -10.46 -15.18 -20.46
CA MET A 392 -10.49 -16.57 -19.92
C MET A 392 -9.81 -16.75 -18.54
N VAL A 393 -10.13 -15.93 -17.53
CA VAL A 393 -9.98 -16.40 -16.12
C VAL A 393 -11.21 -16.08 -15.28
N VAL A 394 -11.90 -14.96 -15.55
CA VAL A 394 -13.16 -14.66 -14.85
C VAL A 394 -14.34 -15.51 -15.34
N LYS A 395 -14.34 -15.96 -16.61
CA LYS A 395 -15.39 -16.86 -17.14
C LYS A 395 -15.28 -18.31 -16.61
N SER A 396 -14.07 -18.82 -16.36
CA SER A 396 -13.88 -20.22 -15.95
C SER A 396 -14.26 -20.46 -14.48
N ILE A 397 -14.15 -19.44 -13.62
CA ILE A 397 -14.63 -19.53 -12.23
C ILE A 397 -16.16 -19.37 -12.15
N LEU A 398 -16.79 -18.67 -13.09
CA LEU A 398 -18.26 -18.58 -13.15
C LEU A 398 -18.92 -19.82 -13.77
N LEU A 399 -18.29 -20.50 -14.73
CA LEU A 399 -18.90 -21.63 -15.44
C LEU A 399 -18.93 -22.95 -14.63
N PHE A 400 -18.08 -23.08 -13.58
CA PHE A 400 -18.10 -24.25 -12.71
C PHE A 400 -19.25 -24.26 -11.67
N PHE A 401 -20.01 -23.17 -11.55
CA PHE A 401 -21.10 -23.04 -10.57
C PHE A 401 -22.51 -22.99 -11.17
N THR A 402 -22.68 -23.11 -12.49
CA THR A 402 -24.02 -23.04 -13.14
C THR A 402 -24.37 -24.22 -14.04
N LEU A 403 -23.78 -25.40 -13.81
CA LEU A 403 -24.26 -26.66 -14.41
C LEU A 403 -25.05 -27.51 -13.40
N LYS A 404 -26.14 -26.94 -12.89
CA LYS A 404 -27.39 -27.68 -12.74
C LYS A 404 -28.52 -26.74 -13.15
N VAL A 405 -29.32 -27.20 -14.10
CA VAL A 405 -30.55 -26.59 -14.66
C VAL A 405 -30.36 -25.67 -15.87
N ILE A 406 -30.43 -26.29 -17.05
CA ILE A 406 -30.98 -25.76 -18.32
C ILE A 406 -32.40 -26.40 -18.42
N PRO A 407 -33.47 -25.72 -18.88
CA PRO A 407 -33.53 -25.23 -20.26
C PRO A 407 -34.18 -23.88 -20.58
N PHE A 408 -33.65 -23.32 -21.68
CA PHE A 408 -34.28 -22.49 -22.71
C PHE A 408 -34.84 -21.11 -22.32
N VAL A 409 -34.30 -20.05 -22.94
CA VAL A 409 -34.92 -19.30 -24.06
C VAL A 409 -33.96 -18.19 -24.54
N LYS A 410 -33.89 -18.06 -25.87
CA LYS A 410 -33.29 -17.00 -26.72
C LYS A 410 -33.10 -15.61 -26.09
N PHE A 411 -31.97 -14.94 -26.36
CA PHE A 411 -31.99 -13.59 -26.95
C PHE A 411 -30.60 -13.10 -27.46
N PHE A 412 -30.56 -12.88 -28.78
CA PHE A 412 -29.86 -11.90 -29.63
C PHE A 412 -28.34 -11.73 -29.72
N GLU A 413 -27.92 -11.89 -30.99
CA GLU A 413 -26.82 -11.24 -31.71
C GLU A 413 -26.77 -9.73 -31.51
N ILE A 414 -25.56 -9.17 -31.57
CA ILE A 414 -25.13 -7.97 -32.33
C ILE A 414 -23.77 -7.52 -31.74
N LEU A 415 -22.70 -7.71 -32.51
CA LEU A 415 -21.64 -6.72 -32.80
C LEU A 415 -20.43 -7.42 -33.46
N GLU A 416 -20.49 -7.55 -34.78
CA GLU A 416 -19.32 -7.37 -35.63
C GLU A 416 -19.18 -5.88 -36.01
N LEU A 417 -17.94 -5.51 -36.36
CA LEU A 417 -17.47 -4.30 -37.08
C LEU A 417 -17.14 -3.06 -36.23
N GLY A 418 -15.83 -2.78 -36.14
CA GLY A 418 -15.26 -1.50 -35.68
C GLY A 418 -13.85 -1.62 -35.12
#